data_AF-A0A1I4X0X0-F1
#
_entry.id   AF-A0A1I4X0X0-F1
#
_cell.length_a   1.000
_cell.length_b   1.000
_cell.length_c   1.000
_cell.angle_alpha   90.00
_cell.angle_beta   90.00
_cell.angle_gamma   90.00
#
_symmetry.space_group_name_H-M   'P 1'
#
loop_
_entity.id
_entity.type
_entity.pdbx_description
1 polymer ?
#
loop_
_entity_poly.entity_id
_entity_poly.type
_entity_poly.pdbx_seq_one_letter_code
_entity_poly.pdbx_strand_id
1 'polypeptide(L)'
;MIKPIHKASIFLILIYLLCLQSAAAQPSKTQHLTHFRIVSAGLLSGRTEKSPDQRQVQLYTAGGFINILPDSTFSPSSSRYYFRLYNTKNKADSSVKISGGKSIQVYLNIGQEYVITLYDQQTDSMITRCRIKRIQVIPELMLYSRQKEHVLSTRIAAKPDKPAEIKVRPGTMTTIGPAGIPAFDSTEIEYVLTDLKRKKSLNIVSSNGFGPAHLENNRSYQLSFRYTLQRETTAICYITVQPYWYQSPYLYMLFSILMAAVIFIAILTIYKKQLRSSKAAQDKLEDAAIKLQSLLNPHFTFNALSTIQGLMNTGRIDEANLYLQEFSSLLRKALSKSQQVLNTLDQELDMMRLYIGLEALRFNFNWQIEVADSLHPADIEIPTLLLQPLIENAIKHGVAGTGDKGQLRIICKAGDKKDSLVIIISDNGTWKETRSETGYGLRLTEARIHTANKLFHRTQSISLTFNKQSGTAAVLTFYNWINQ
;
A
#
# COMPACT_ATOMS: atom_id res chain seq x y z
N MET A 1 45.32 -33.97 41.28
CA MET A 1 44.66 -34.02 42.61
C MET A 1 43.26 -34.60 42.44
N ILE A 2 42.97 -35.65 43.20
CA ILE A 2 41.79 -36.54 43.07
C ILE A 2 40.83 -36.25 44.23
N LYS A 3 39.52 -36.13 43.92
CA LYS A 3 38.30 -36.19 44.79
C LYS A 3 38.00 -35.03 45.77
N PRO A 4 36.72 -34.81 46.20
CA PRO A 4 35.52 -35.65 46.04
C PRO A 4 34.21 -34.93 45.61
N ILE A 5 33.49 -35.43 44.58
CA ILE A 5 32.09 -35.04 44.25
C ILE A 5 31.07 -36.18 44.56
N HIS A 6 31.53 -37.31 45.11
CA HIS A 6 30.71 -38.52 45.19
C HIS A 6 29.65 -38.60 46.31
N LYS A 7 29.56 -37.62 47.22
CA LYS A 7 28.58 -37.69 48.33
C LYS A 7 27.21 -37.04 48.03
N ALA A 8 27.12 -36.13 47.05
CA ALA A 8 25.85 -35.46 46.73
C ALA A 8 24.92 -36.31 45.82
N SER A 9 25.49 -37.12 44.91
CA SER A 9 24.69 -37.99 44.02
C SER A 9 24.05 -39.18 44.75
N ILE A 10 24.65 -39.68 45.84
CA ILE A 10 24.11 -40.83 46.57
C ILE A 10 22.89 -40.42 47.41
N PHE A 11 22.88 -39.20 47.96
CA PHE A 11 21.73 -38.69 48.71
C PHE A 11 20.53 -38.37 47.79
N LEU A 12 20.79 -37.91 46.56
CA LEU A 12 19.75 -37.67 45.55
C LEU A 12 19.14 -38.97 45.00
N ILE A 13 19.93 -40.03 44.87
CA ILE A 13 19.45 -41.36 44.45
C ILE A 13 18.62 -42.02 45.57
N LEU A 14 18.97 -41.81 46.84
CA LEU A 14 18.21 -42.36 47.97
C LEU A 14 16.83 -41.69 48.14
N ILE A 15 16.73 -40.38 47.89
CA ILE A 15 15.44 -39.66 47.90
C ILE A 15 14.58 -40.05 46.69
N TYR A 16 15.20 -40.36 45.53
CA TYR A 16 14.49 -40.87 44.36
C TYR A 16 13.94 -42.29 44.56
N LEU A 17 14.60 -43.12 45.37
CA LEU A 17 14.12 -44.46 45.74
C LEU A 17 13.05 -44.45 46.84
N LEU A 18 13.05 -43.47 47.75
CA LEU A 18 11.99 -43.32 48.76
C LEU A 18 10.70 -42.71 48.19
N CYS A 19 10.79 -41.81 47.20
CA CYS A 19 9.59 -41.29 46.49
C CYS A 19 8.88 -42.32 45.60
N LEU A 20 9.51 -43.46 45.30
CA LEU A 20 8.87 -44.59 44.61
C LEU A 20 7.81 -45.31 45.47
N GLN A 21 7.84 -45.13 46.80
CA GLN A 21 6.86 -45.75 47.71
C GLN A 21 5.61 -44.87 47.94
N SER A 22 5.62 -43.61 47.52
CA SER A 22 4.48 -42.69 47.68
C SER A 22 3.88 -42.24 46.34
N ALA A 23 4.07 -43.02 45.27
CA ALA A 23 3.20 -42.93 44.11
C ALA A 23 1.85 -43.52 44.53
N ALA A 24 0.83 -42.66 44.58
CA ALA A 24 -0.55 -43.01 44.89
C ALA A 24 -0.90 -44.39 44.30
N ALA A 25 -1.37 -45.29 45.16
CA ALA A 25 -1.85 -46.61 44.76
C ALA A 25 -2.98 -46.45 43.72
N GLN A 26 -2.62 -46.49 42.45
CA GLN A 26 -3.58 -46.58 41.36
C GLN A 26 -4.39 -47.87 41.55
N PRO A 27 -5.70 -47.86 41.28
CA PRO A 27 -6.55 -49.03 41.49
C PRO A 27 -6.04 -50.18 40.61
N SER A 28 -5.36 -51.13 41.23
CA SER A 28 -4.93 -52.34 40.55
C SER A 28 -6.13 -53.26 40.38
N LYS A 29 -6.44 -53.64 39.13
CA LYS A 29 -7.50 -54.62 38.89
C LYS A 29 -6.97 -56.00 39.21
N THR A 30 -7.74 -56.74 40.01
CA THR A 30 -7.44 -58.12 40.39
C THR A 30 -8.30 -59.04 39.55
N GLN A 31 -7.67 -60.01 38.89
CA GLN A 31 -8.39 -61.08 38.20
C GLN A 31 -8.21 -62.40 38.93
N HIS A 32 -9.33 -62.97 39.35
CA HIS A 32 -9.39 -64.26 40.01
C HIS A 32 -9.39 -65.38 38.98
N LEU A 33 -8.36 -66.22 39.01
CA LEU A 33 -8.34 -67.51 38.35
C LEU A 33 -8.53 -68.57 39.43
N THR A 34 -9.06 -69.74 39.05
CA THR A 34 -9.49 -70.83 39.96
C THR A 34 -8.48 -71.25 41.03
N HIS A 35 -7.19 -70.96 40.83
CA HIS A 35 -6.11 -71.35 41.75
C HIS A 35 -5.15 -70.20 42.15
N PHE A 36 -5.24 -69.02 41.50
CA PHE A 36 -4.36 -67.88 41.78
C PHE A 36 -4.98 -66.58 41.25
N ARG A 37 -4.52 -65.44 41.79
CA ARG A 37 -5.00 -64.11 41.44
C ARG A 37 -3.86 -63.33 40.80
N ILE A 38 -4.15 -62.68 39.67
CA ILE A 38 -3.21 -61.77 39.02
C ILE A 38 -3.63 -60.34 39.32
N VAL A 39 -2.70 -59.57 39.88
CA VAL A 39 -2.87 -58.14 40.12
C VAL A 39 -1.90 -57.39 39.23
N SER A 40 -2.41 -56.50 38.38
CA SER A 40 -1.59 -55.63 37.53
C SER A 40 -2.26 -54.28 37.39
N ALA A 41 -1.44 -53.23 37.30
CA ALA A 41 -1.90 -51.92 36.90
C ALA A 41 -2.30 -51.96 35.41
N GLY A 42 -3.54 -51.60 35.06
CA GLY A 42 -4.00 -51.55 33.67
C GLY A 42 -4.40 -52.90 33.06
N LEU A 43 -5.00 -53.81 33.83
CA LEU A 43 -5.55 -55.07 33.33
C LEU A 43 -6.86 -54.83 32.52
N LEU A 44 -6.98 -55.42 31.34
CA LEU A 44 -8.17 -55.31 30.47
C LEU A 44 -9.22 -56.36 30.84
N SER A 45 -10.24 -55.98 31.61
CA SER A 45 -11.35 -56.88 31.99
C SER A 45 -12.18 -57.37 30.79
N GLY A 46 -12.30 -56.57 29.72
CA GLY A 46 -13.17 -56.86 28.56
C GLY A 46 -12.58 -57.74 27.45
N ARG A 47 -11.32 -58.21 27.58
CA ARG A 47 -10.66 -59.12 26.62
C ARG A 47 -10.07 -60.35 27.32
N THR A 48 -10.81 -60.89 28.27
CA THR A 48 -10.49 -62.20 28.85
C THR A 48 -11.18 -63.28 28.03
N GLU A 49 -10.44 -64.02 27.20
CA GLU A 49 -10.97 -65.21 26.53
C GLU A 49 -10.70 -66.43 27.42
N LYS A 50 -11.78 -67.03 27.93
CA LYS A 50 -11.72 -68.34 28.60
C LYS A 50 -11.99 -69.42 27.56
N SER A 51 -11.09 -70.39 27.44
CA SER A 51 -11.29 -71.58 26.60
C SER A 51 -12.49 -72.42 27.11
N PRO A 52 -13.20 -73.18 26.25
CA PRO A 52 -14.34 -74.02 26.64
C PRO A 52 -14.05 -74.99 27.81
N ASP A 53 -12.79 -75.39 28.00
CA ASP A 53 -12.32 -76.30 29.05
C ASP A 53 -11.89 -75.57 30.36
N GLN A 54 -12.13 -74.26 30.49
CA GLN A 54 -11.71 -73.38 31.62
C GLN A 54 -10.21 -73.37 31.99
N ARG A 55 -9.36 -74.19 31.35
CA ARG A 55 -7.93 -74.35 31.65
C ARG A 55 -7.02 -73.32 30.97
N GLN A 56 -7.52 -72.52 30.04
CA GLN A 56 -6.75 -71.48 29.35
C GLN A 56 -7.40 -70.11 29.45
N VAL A 57 -6.62 -69.10 29.84
CA VAL A 57 -7.05 -67.70 29.94
C VAL A 57 -6.06 -66.77 29.26
N GLN A 58 -6.50 -66.00 28.28
CA GLN A 58 -5.70 -64.92 27.67
C GLN A 58 -5.99 -63.59 28.39
N LEU A 59 -4.94 -62.90 28.81
CA LEU A 59 -4.99 -61.58 29.46
C LEU A 59 -4.17 -60.56 28.69
N TYR A 60 -4.65 -59.32 28.70
CA TYR A 60 -3.94 -58.17 28.15
C TYR A 60 -3.71 -57.13 29.25
N THR A 61 -2.49 -56.61 29.33
CA THR A 61 -2.12 -55.57 30.29
C THR A 61 -1.32 -54.45 29.60
N ALA A 62 -1.51 -53.21 30.07
CA ALA A 62 -0.59 -52.12 29.75
C ALA A 62 0.57 -52.01 30.76
N GLY A 63 0.35 -52.43 32.00
CA GLY A 63 1.35 -52.33 33.07
C GLY A 63 2.59 -53.19 32.83
N GLY A 64 3.73 -52.68 33.28
CA GLY A 64 5.00 -53.41 33.22
C GLY A 64 5.13 -54.51 34.27
N PHE A 65 4.52 -54.34 35.44
CA PHE A 65 4.61 -55.30 36.54
C PHE A 65 3.30 -56.07 36.75
N ILE A 66 3.42 -57.37 36.94
CA ILE A 66 2.34 -58.24 37.41
C ILE A 66 2.73 -58.84 38.75
N ASN A 67 1.78 -58.89 39.67
CA ASN A 67 1.87 -59.60 40.93
C ASN A 67 1.01 -60.85 40.84
N ILE A 68 1.62 -62.02 41.04
CA ILE A 68 0.93 -63.31 41.08
C ILE A 68 0.78 -63.68 42.56
N LEU A 69 -0.47 -63.78 43.01
CA LEU A 69 -0.83 -64.10 44.39
C LEU A 69 -1.56 -65.45 44.44
N PRO A 70 -1.26 -66.34 45.39
CA PRO A 70 -2.11 -67.51 45.63
C PRO A 70 -3.51 -67.06 46.10
N ASP A 71 -4.56 -67.79 45.72
CA ASP A 71 -5.91 -67.50 46.21
C ASP A 71 -6.10 -67.99 47.65
N SER A 72 -6.91 -67.28 48.44
CA SER A 72 -7.11 -67.53 49.89
C SER A 72 -7.81 -68.86 50.22
N THR A 73 -8.47 -69.47 49.25
CA THR A 73 -9.05 -70.83 49.33
C THR A 73 -7.99 -71.93 49.16
N PHE A 74 -6.75 -71.56 48.86
CA PHE A 74 -5.62 -72.46 48.65
C PHE A 74 -4.76 -72.49 49.94
N SER A 75 -4.99 -73.47 50.81
CA SER A 75 -4.37 -73.56 52.14
C SER A 75 -2.82 -73.68 52.09
N PRO A 76 -2.06 -73.15 53.07
CA PRO A 76 -0.59 -73.03 52.99
C PRO A 76 0.19 -74.35 53.15
N SER A 77 -0.50 -75.48 53.37
CA SER A 77 0.12 -76.74 53.81
C SER A 77 0.54 -77.69 52.70
N SER A 78 0.59 -77.26 51.43
CA SER A 78 1.11 -78.13 50.36
C SER A 78 2.08 -77.39 49.45
N SER A 79 3.35 -77.72 49.61
CA SER A 79 4.44 -77.62 48.63
C SER A 79 4.17 -78.46 47.37
N ARG A 80 2.93 -78.46 46.87
CA ARG A 80 2.40 -79.36 45.85
C ARG A 80 2.28 -78.70 44.48
N TYR A 81 2.56 -77.41 44.34
CA TYR A 81 2.35 -76.74 43.06
C TYR A 81 3.54 -75.85 42.71
N TYR A 82 3.82 -75.74 41.43
CA TYR A 82 4.83 -74.81 40.93
C TYR A 82 4.36 -74.09 39.66
N PHE A 83 4.85 -72.86 39.48
CA PHE A 83 4.58 -72.06 38.31
C PHE A 83 5.76 -72.14 37.35
N ARG A 84 5.48 -72.32 36.06
CA ARG A 84 6.46 -72.11 35.01
C ARG A 84 6.06 -70.85 34.25
N LEU A 85 6.94 -69.86 34.30
CA LEU A 85 6.84 -68.64 33.51
C LEU A 85 7.88 -68.71 32.40
N TYR A 86 7.45 -68.58 31.16
CA TYR A 86 8.38 -68.41 30.05
C TYR A 86 7.83 -67.40 29.05
N ASN A 87 8.75 -66.77 28.33
CA ASN A 87 8.44 -65.87 27.24
C ASN A 87 8.23 -66.68 25.96
N THR A 88 7.21 -66.39 25.16
CA THR A 88 6.98 -67.14 23.91
C THR A 88 8.13 -66.99 22.90
N LYS A 89 8.91 -65.90 22.97
CA LYS A 89 10.09 -65.68 22.13
C LYS A 89 11.36 -66.36 22.63
N ASN A 90 11.49 -66.61 23.94
CA ASN A 90 12.64 -67.28 24.55
C ASN A 90 12.12 -68.47 25.35
N LYS A 91 12.18 -69.68 24.75
CA LYS A 91 11.78 -70.92 25.42
C LYS A 91 12.75 -71.36 26.53
N ALA A 92 13.93 -70.75 26.61
CA ALA A 92 14.91 -70.94 27.68
C ALA A 92 14.72 -69.86 28.77
N ASP A 93 14.62 -70.30 30.03
CA ASP A 93 14.38 -69.52 31.27
C ASP A 93 12.93 -69.03 31.49
N SER A 94 12.23 -69.26 32.62
CA SER A 94 12.68 -69.55 33.99
C SER A 94 11.60 -70.40 34.71
N SER A 95 11.89 -71.65 35.11
CA SER A 95 10.96 -72.39 35.97
C SER A 95 11.14 -71.94 37.42
N VAL A 96 10.32 -70.99 37.88
CA VAL A 96 10.36 -70.56 39.28
C VAL A 96 9.52 -71.53 40.11
N LYS A 97 10.15 -72.55 40.70
CA LYS A 97 9.47 -73.45 41.65
C LYS A 97 9.15 -72.72 42.93
N ILE A 98 7.86 -72.53 43.22
CA ILE A 98 7.41 -71.81 44.42
C ILE A 98 6.53 -72.71 45.23
N SER A 99 7.10 -73.22 46.31
CA SER A 99 6.35 -73.82 47.41
C SER A 99 6.04 -72.76 48.45
N GLY A 100 4.74 -72.56 48.73
CA GLY A 100 4.26 -71.80 49.88
C GLY A 100 4.14 -70.29 49.65
N GLY A 101 2.90 -69.79 49.76
CA GLY A 101 2.47 -68.45 50.21
C GLY A 101 3.06 -67.14 49.63
N LYS A 102 4.19 -67.15 48.92
CA LYS A 102 4.91 -65.93 48.51
C LYS A 102 4.37 -65.36 47.21
N SER A 103 4.14 -64.05 47.20
CA SER A 103 3.79 -63.27 45.99
C SER A 103 5.01 -63.13 45.08
N ILE A 104 4.81 -63.29 43.76
CA ILE A 104 5.87 -63.08 42.76
C ILE A 104 5.56 -61.80 42.00
N GLN A 105 6.56 -60.93 41.86
CA GLN A 105 6.50 -59.80 40.94
C GLN A 105 7.32 -60.12 39.68
N VAL A 106 6.71 -59.95 38.52
CA VAL A 106 7.34 -60.21 37.21
C VAL A 106 7.21 -58.96 36.34
N TYR A 107 8.31 -58.57 35.69
CA TYR A 107 8.30 -57.51 34.67
C TYR A 107 8.02 -58.09 33.28
N LEU A 108 7.06 -57.52 32.57
CA LEU A 108 6.68 -57.90 31.21
C LEU A 108 7.22 -56.86 30.23
N ASN A 109 7.89 -57.28 29.17
CA ASN A 109 8.32 -56.38 28.08
C ASN A 109 7.15 -56.06 27.12
N ILE A 110 7.15 -54.85 26.56
CA ILE A 110 6.13 -54.41 25.60
C ILE A 110 6.12 -55.31 24.35
N GLY A 111 4.92 -55.70 23.90
CA GLY A 111 4.70 -56.50 22.69
C GLY A 111 5.05 -57.98 22.83
N GLN A 112 5.60 -58.40 23.97
CA GLN A 112 5.93 -59.79 24.26
C GLN A 112 4.77 -60.50 24.97
N GLU A 113 4.71 -61.81 24.77
CA GLU A 113 3.71 -62.68 25.37
C GLU A 113 4.40 -63.64 26.34
N TYR A 114 3.81 -63.75 27.52
CA TYR A 114 4.32 -64.57 28.60
C TYR A 114 3.29 -65.64 28.93
N VAL A 115 3.75 -66.87 29.08
CA VAL A 115 2.88 -67.99 29.45
C VAL A 115 3.20 -68.38 30.87
N ILE A 116 2.18 -68.34 31.73
CA ILE A 116 2.22 -68.82 33.10
C ILE A 116 1.46 -70.14 33.11
N THR A 117 2.14 -71.24 33.39
CA THR A 117 1.51 -72.55 33.55
C THR A 117 1.66 -73.03 34.99
N LEU A 118 0.55 -73.43 35.60
CA LEU A 118 0.49 -74.04 36.91
C LEU A 118 0.52 -75.57 36.78
N TYR A 119 1.41 -76.22 37.52
CA TYR A 119 1.57 -77.68 37.54
C TYR A 119 1.36 -78.23 38.95
N ASP A 120 0.81 -79.45 39.06
CA ASP A 120 0.87 -80.26 40.28
C ASP A 120 2.23 -80.97 40.35
N GLN A 121 2.92 -80.88 41.49
CA GLN A 121 4.25 -81.42 41.74
C GLN A 121 4.23 -82.95 41.90
N GLN A 122 3.10 -83.57 42.27
CA GLN A 122 3.01 -85.02 42.43
C GLN A 122 2.74 -85.76 41.11
N THR A 123 1.96 -85.16 40.22
CA THR A 123 1.52 -85.80 38.95
C THR A 123 2.14 -85.17 37.71
N ASP A 124 2.88 -84.07 37.86
CA ASP A 124 3.38 -83.18 36.79
C ASP A 124 2.30 -82.79 35.76
N SER A 125 1.02 -82.84 36.19
CA SER A 125 -0.11 -82.51 35.34
C SER A 125 -0.37 -81.01 35.35
N MET A 126 -0.67 -80.48 34.16
CA MET A 126 -0.99 -79.07 34.00
C MET A 126 -2.40 -78.77 34.51
N ILE A 127 -2.52 -77.81 35.42
CA ILE A 127 -3.79 -77.42 36.05
C ILE A 127 -4.42 -76.26 35.31
N THR A 128 -3.63 -75.22 35.03
CA THR A 128 -4.11 -74.01 34.37
C THR A 128 -2.98 -73.33 33.62
N ARG A 129 -3.27 -72.79 32.45
CA ARG A 129 -2.35 -71.98 31.65
C ARG A 129 -2.95 -70.61 31.41
N CYS A 130 -2.25 -69.57 31.84
CA CYS A 130 -2.57 -68.19 31.54
C CYS A 130 -1.56 -67.64 30.55
N ARG A 131 -2.04 -66.97 29.50
CA ARG A 131 -1.21 -66.24 28.54
C ARG A 131 -1.43 -64.75 28.77
N ILE A 132 -0.37 -64.02 29.05
CA ILE A 132 -0.42 -62.59 29.30
C ILE A 132 0.37 -61.88 28.22
N LYS A 133 -0.25 -60.95 27.51
CA LYS A 133 0.41 -60.12 26.50
C LYS A 133 0.42 -58.66 26.95
N ARG A 134 1.61 -58.06 27.06
CA ARG A 134 1.74 -56.62 27.30
C ARG A 134 1.57 -55.89 25.97
N ILE A 135 0.49 -55.13 25.80
CA ILE A 135 0.22 -54.41 24.55
C ILE A 135 0.83 -53.01 24.61
N GLN A 136 1.35 -52.53 23.48
CA GLN A 136 1.77 -51.13 23.35
C GLN A 136 0.51 -50.28 23.14
N VAL A 137 0.29 -49.27 23.98
CA VAL A 137 -0.87 -48.39 23.86
C VAL A 137 -0.43 -46.94 23.88
N ILE A 138 -0.97 -46.18 22.93
CA ILE A 138 -0.75 -44.75 22.79
C ILE A 138 -2.10 -44.07 23.02
N PRO A 139 -2.19 -43.01 23.85
CA PRO A 139 -3.44 -42.29 24.02
C PRO A 139 -3.75 -41.56 22.73
N GLU A 140 -4.98 -41.69 22.26
CA GLU A 140 -5.48 -40.84 21.19
C GLU A 140 -6.05 -39.57 21.81
N LEU A 141 -5.76 -38.41 21.22
CA LEU A 141 -6.23 -37.12 21.72
C LEU A 141 -7.19 -36.46 20.75
N MET A 142 -8.05 -35.59 21.26
CA MET A 142 -8.88 -34.67 20.50
C MET A 142 -8.47 -33.24 20.85
N LEU A 143 -8.20 -32.45 19.83
CA LEU A 143 -7.97 -31.02 19.94
C LEU A 143 -9.27 -30.30 19.65
N TYR A 144 -9.85 -29.67 20.68
CA TYR A 144 -11.05 -28.86 20.58
C TYR A 144 -10.65 -27.39 20.45
N SER A 145 -10.91 -26.81 19.28
CA SER A 145 -10.71 -25.38 19.02
C SER A 145 -12.06 -24.69 19.00
N ARG A 146 -12.30 -23.78 19.95
CA ARG A 146 -13.54 -22.98 19.98
C ARG A 146 -13.33 -21.71 19.17
N GLN A 147 -14.09 -21.57 18.08
CA GLN A 147 -14.07 -20.39 17.23
C GLN A 147 -15.47 -19.76 17.20
N LYS A 148 -15.64 -18.62 17.90
CA LYS A 148 -16.94 -17.94 18.07
C LYS A 148 -18.02 -18.91 18.61
N GLU A 149 -18.82 -19.52 17.73
CA GLU A 149 -19.91 -20.47 18.06
C GLU A 149 -19.66 -21.92 17.61
N HIS A 150 -18.62 -22.20 16.81
CA HIS A 150 -18.33 -23.56 16.35
C HIS A 150 -17.17 -24.19 17.14
N VAL A 151 -17.35 -25.45 17.53
CA VAL A 151 -16.30 -26.28 18.12
C VAL A 151 -15.75 -27.19 17.02
N LEU A 152 -14.51 -26.94 16.62
CA LEU A 152 -13.78 -27.82 15.71
C LEU A 152 -13.01 -28.84 16.54
N SER A 153 -13.17 -30.13 16.22
CA SER A 153 -12.43 -31.20 16.88
C SER A 153 -11.53 -31.94 15.90
N THR A 154 -10.22 -31.96 16.17
CA THR A 154 -9.24 -32.68 15.35
C THR A 154 -8.68 -33.86 16.13
N ARG A 155 -8.81 -35.09 15.60
CA ARG A 155 -8.24 -36.30 16.21
C ARG A 155 -6.73 -36.35 15.98
N ILE A 156 -5.98 -36.44 17.07
CA ILE A 156 -4.52 -36.61 17.10
C ILE A 156 -4.23 -38.11 17.23
N ALA A 157 -3.98 -38.76 16.10
CA ALA A 157 -3.51 -40.14 16.04
C ALA A 157 -1.99 -40.13 15.74
N ALA A 158 -1.17 -39.82 16.75
CA ALA A 158 0.28 -39.85 16.60
C ALA A 158 0.81 -41.28 16.79
N LYS A 159 1.70 -41.71 15.91
CA LYS A 159 2.45 -42.98 16.05
C LYS A 159 3.87 -42.65 16.55
N PRO A 160 4.57 -43.59 17.21
CA PRO A 160 5.91 -43.33 17.74
C PRO A 160 6.88 -42.90 16.63
N ASP A 161 6.72 -43.46 15.43
CA ASP A 161 7.60 -43.23 14.28
C ASP A 161 7.14 -42.08 13.37
N LYS A 162 5.92 -41.54 13.57
CA LYS A 162 5.35 -40.47 12.73
C LYS A 162 4.63 -39.44 13.60
N PRO A 163 5.27 -38.30 13.91
CA PRO A 163 4.64 -37.24 14.68
C PRO A 163 3.48 -36.63 13.91
N ALA A 164 2.42 -36.26 14.61
CA ALA A 164 1.26 -35.59 14.01
C ALA A 164 1.51 -34.09 13.89
N GLU A 165 1.18 -33.47 12.76
CA GLU A 165 1.27 -32.02 12.58
C GLU A 165 -0.13 -31.40 12.47
N ILE A 166 -0.39 -30.37 13.28
CA ILE A 166 -1.68 -29.68 13.34
C ILE A 166 -1.47 -28.19 13.19
N LYS A 167 -2.20 -27.58 12.27
CA LYS A 167 -2.21 -26.12 12.06
C LYS A 167 -3.44 -25.54 12.74
N VAL A 168 -3.21 -24.57 13.61
CA VAL A 168 -4.25 -23.89 14.38
C VAL A 168 -4.34 -22.43 13.95
N ARG A 169 -5.55 -21.89 13.87
CA ARG A 169 -5.79 -20.48 13.52
C ARG A 169 -5.44 -19.56 14.69
N PRO A 170 -4.98 -18.32 14.42
CA PRO A 170 -4.60 -17.40 15.47
C PRO A 170 -5.78 -17.01 16.37
N GLY A 171 -5.52 -16.91 17.67
CA GLY A 171 -6.50 -16.46 18.68
C GLY A 171 -7.59 -17.47 19.06
N THR A 172 -7.42 -18.75 18.76
CA THR A 172 -8.40 -19.79 19.12
C THR A 172 -8.10 -20.40 20.50
N MET A 173 -9.14 -20.51 21.35
CA MET A 173 -9.03 -21.22 22.63
C MET A 173 -8.97 -22.71 22.33
N THR A 174 -7.83 -23.33 22.68
CA THR A 174 -7.56 -24.73 22.37
C THR A 174 -7.57 -25.56 23.64
N THR A 175 -8.43 -26.58 23.69
CA THR A 175 -8.48 -27.58 24.75
C THR A 175 -8.06 -28.93 24.18
N ILE A 176 -7.19 -29.65 24.88
CA ILE A 176 -6.68 -30.95 24.46
C ILE A 176 -7.17 -31.99 25.46
N GLY A 177 -7.88 -33.03 24.99
CA GLY A 177 -8.39 -34.11 25.84
C GLY A 177 -8.29 -35.48 25.18
N PRO A 178 -8.61 -36.57 25.90
CA PRO A 178 -8.60 -37.92 25.33
C PRO A 178 -9.71 -38.12 24.28
N ALA A 179 -9.42 -38.87 23.23
CA ALA A 179 -10.37 -39.25 22.19
C ALA A 179 -11.22 -40.46 22.64
N GLY A 180 -12.15 -40.24 23.57
CA GLY A 180 -13.06 -41.27 24.10
C GLY A 180 -12.67 -41.80 25.48
N ILE A 181 -13.37 -42.84 25.94
CA ILE A 181 -13.07 -43.52 27.21
C ILE A 181 -11.70 -44.20 27.05
N PRO A 182 -10.70 -43.91 27.90
CA PRO A 182 -9.40 -44.56 27.80
C PRO A 182 -9.58 -46.08 27.84
N ALA A 183 -8.84 -46.81 27.01
CA ALA A 183 -8.93 -48.27 26.89
C ALA A 183 -8.69 -49.03 28.22
N PHE A 184 -8.23 -48.31 29.24
CA PHE A 184 -8.02 -48.76 30.60
C PHE A 184 -8.72 -47.79 31.54
N ASP A 185 -9.71 -48.29 32.30
CA ASP A 185 -10.33 -47.53 33.39
C ASP A 185 -9.23 -46.92 34.27
N SER A 186 -9.25 -45.60 34.46
CA SER A 186 -8.35 -44.82 35.34
C SER A 186 -6.88 -44.64 34.91
N THR A 187 -6.57 -44.56 33.60
CA THR A 187 -5.20 -44.18 33.19
C THR A 187 -5.04 -42.69 32.97
N GLU A 188 -4.32 -42.04 33.87
CA GLU A 188 -3.87 -40.65 33.70
C GLU A 188 -2.92 -40.53 32.49
N ILE A 189 -3.06 -39.43 31.75
CA ILE A 189 -2.18 -39.08 30.64
C ILE A 189 -1.30 -37.92 31.11
N GLU A 190 0.01 -38.07 30.90
CA GLU A 190 0.98 -37.01 31.09
C GLU A 190 1.15 -36.25 29.76
N TYR A 191 0.95 -34.94 29.80
CA TYR A 191 1.07 -33.99 28.71
C TYR A 191 2.25 -33.05 28.98
N VAL A 192 3.14 -32.91 28.01
CA VAL A 192 4.28 -31.99 28.06
C VAL A 192 4.19 -31.07 26.85
N LEU A 193 3.78 -29.82 27.05
CA LEU A 193 3.68 -28.81 26.01
C LEU A 193 4.92 -27.90 26.05
N THR A 194 5.73 -27.94 25.00
CA THR A 194 6.97 -27.16 24.88
C THR A 194 6.85 -26.09 23.81
N ASP A 195 7.08 -24.82 24.15
CA ASP A 195 7.23 -23.72 23.19
C ASP A 195 8.62 -23.83 22.54
N LEU A 196 8.67 -24.12 21.23
CA LEU A 196 9.94 -24.34 20.52
C LEU A 196 10.80 -23.08 20.40
N LYS A 197 10.20 -21.89 20.49
CA LYS A 197 10.91 -20.61 20.40
C LYS A 197 11.45 -20.16 21.76
N ARG A 198 10.66 -20.32 22.83
CA ARG A 198 11.06 -19.93 24.20
C ARG A 198 11.74 -21.03 25.01
N LYS A 199 11.71 -22.27 24.52
CA LYS A 199 12.17 -23.49 25.23
C LYS A 199 11.56 -23.65 26.63
N LYS A 200 10.34 -23.13 26.83
CA LYS A 200 9.57 -23.32 28.07
C LYS A 200 8.64 -24.51 27.91
N SER A 201 8.63 -25.41 28.87
CA SER A 201 7.74 -26.57 28.91
C SER A 201 6.72 -26.45 30.04
N LEU A 202 5.51 -26.92 29.77
CA LEU A 202 4.41 -27.05 30.72
C LEU A 202 4.06 -28.52 30.83
N ASN A 203 4.21 -29.09 32.04
CA ASN A 203 3.92 -30.49 32.32
C ASN A 203 2.61 -30.60 33.09
N ILE A 204 1.67 -31.39 32.59
CA ILE A 204 0.33 -31.57 33.16
C ILE A 204 0.00 -33.06 33.16
N VAL A 205 -0.51 -33.58 34.27
CA VAL A 205 -1.04 -34.96 34.35
C VAL A 205 -2.54 -34.85 34.56
N SER A 206 -3.34 -35.44 33.67
CA SER A 206 -4.81 -35.35 33.73
C SER A 206 -5.46 -36.54 33.03
N SER A 207 -6.58 -37.02 33.57
CA SER A 207 -7.45 -37.99 32.90
C SER A 207 -8.41 -37.34 31.91
N ASN A 208 -8.73 -36.05 32.10
CA ASN A 208 -9.79 -35.35 31.37
C ASN A 208 -9.24 -34.34 30.34
N GLY A 209 -7.93 -34.30 30.17
CA GLY A 209 -7.24 -33.32 29.32
C GLY A 209 -6.87 -32.02 30.05
N PHE A 210 -6.40 -31.04 29.28
CA PHE A 210 -6.05 -29.71 29.76
C PHE A 210 -6.52 -28.61 28.78
N GLY A 211 -6.99 -27.50 29.35
CA GLY A 211 -7.39 -26.33 28.59
C GLY A 211 -8.18 -25.32 29.43
N PRO A 212 -8.36 -24.09 28.93
CA PRO A 212 -7.87 -23.60 27.64
C PRO A 212 -6.36 -23.28 27.67
N ALA A 213 -5.59 -23.82 26.74
CA ALA A 213 -4.19 -23.49 26.57
C ALA A 213 -4.06 -22.21 25.74
N HIS A 214 -3.47 -21.16 26.31
CA HIS A 214 -3.19 -19.91 25.58
C HIS A 214 -1.97 -20.10 24.68
N LEU A 215 -2.21 -20.48 23.43
CA LEU A 215 -1.18 -20.60 22.40
C LEU A 215 -0.97 -19.23 21.74
N GLU A 216 0.26 -18.71 21.79
CA GLU A 216 0.61 -17.45 21.14
C GLU A 216 0.69 -17.63 19.62
N ASN A 217 0.28 -16.60 18.87
CA ASN A 217 0.25 -16.64 17.41
C ASN A 217 1.67 -16.64 16.81
N ASN A 218 1.80 -17.20 15.60
CA ASN A 218 3.08 -17.31 14.89
C ASN A 218 4.15 -18.08 15.69
N ARG A 219 3.73 -19.14 16.38
CA ARG A 219 4.61 -20.04 17.14
C ARG A 219 4.30 -21.51 16.87
N SER A 220 5.32 -22.32 17.07
CA SER A 220 5.24 -23.77 16.99
C SER A 220 5.46 -24.36 18.39
N TYR A 221 4.57 -25.24 18.78
CA TYR A 221 4.58 -25.96 20.04
C TYR A 221 4.76 -27.45 19.78
N GLN A 222 5.53 -28.10 20.64
CA GLN A 222 5.65 -29.56 20.66
C GLN A 222 4.84 -30.08 21.85
N LEU A 223 3.83 -30.88 21.58
CA LEU A 223 3.04 -31.59 22.56
C LEU A 223 3.50 -33.05 22.60
N SER A 224 4.18 -33.44 23.67
CA SER A 224 4.50 -34.84 23.96
C SER A 224 3.49 -35.40 24.94
N PHE A 225 2.98 -36.60 24.69
CA PHE A 225 1.98 -37.21 25.56
C PHE A 225 2.19 -38.72 25.71
N ARG A 226 1.89 -39.24 26.90
CA ARG A 226 2.06 -40.66 27.25
C ARG A 226 1.12 -41.05 28.39
N TYR A 227 0.77 -42.34 28.47
CA TYR A 227 0.10 -42.87 29.66
C TYR A 227 1.08 -42.99 30.83
N THR A 228 0.66 -42.62 32.04
CA THR A 228 1.49 -42.76 33.26
C THR A 228 1.96 -44.20 33.48
N LEU A 229 1.14 -45.19 33.08
CA LEU A 229 1.47 -46.63 33.16
C LEU A 229 2.50 -47.11 32.12
N GLN A 230 2.70 -46.39 31.01
CA GLN A 230 3.61 -46.76 29.93
C GLN A 230 4.52 -45.57 29.55
N ARG A 231 5.40 -45.16 30.48
CA ARG A 231 6.35 -44.05 30.25
C ARG A 231 7.27 -44.25 29.04
N GLU A 232 7.50 -45.51 28.66
CA GLU A 232 8.31 -45.94 27.50
C GLU A 232 7.65 -45.61 26.16
N THR A 233 6.33 -45.43 26.11
CA THR A 233 5.56 -45.18 24.87
C THR A 233 5.13 -43.72 24.83
N THR A 234 5.99 -42.86 24.28
CA THR A 234 5.72 -41.43 24.10
C THR A 234 5.34 -41.13 22.66
N ALA A 235 4.27 -40.35 22.47
CA ALA A 235 3.87 -39.83 21.18
C ALA A 235 4.05 -38.30 21.15
N ILE A 236 4.35 -37.77 19.97
CA ILE A 236 4.68 -36.35 19.77
C ILE A 236 3.75 -35.76 18.71
N CYS A 237 3.26 -34.55 18.96
CA CYS A 237 2.48 -33.76 18.03
C CYS A 237 3.03 -32.32 17.96
N TYR A 238 3.16 -31.79 16.75
CA TYR A 238 3.53 -30.39 16.51
C TYR A 238 2.29 -29.55 16.23
N ILE A 239 2.10 -28.51 17.01
CA ILE A 239 1.00 -27.56 16.87
C ILE A 239 1.59 -26.23 16.39
N THR A 240 1.27 -25.82 15.16
CA THR A 240 1.72 -24.54 14.59
C THR A 240 0.55 -23.57 14.51
N VAL A 241 0.66 -22.43 15.18
CA VAL A 241 -0.34 -21.36 15.15
C VAL A 241 -0.01 -20.39 14.01
N GLN A 242 -0.92 -20.25 13.04
CA GLN A 242 -0.71 -19.38 11.88
C GLN A 242 -0.60 -17.89 12.31
N PRO A 243 0.23 -17.08 11.62
CA PRO A 243 0.27 -15.64 11.85
C PRO A 243 -1.04 -14.97 11.40
N TYR A 244 -1.32 -13.76 11.91
CA TYR A 244 -2.41 -12.95 11.39
C TYR A 244 -2.12 -12.47 9.96
N TRP A 245 -3.19 -12.19 9.20
CA TRP A 245 -3.10 -11.71 7.82
C TRP A 245 -2.26 -10.42 7.67
N TYR A 246 -2.28 -9.53 8.66
CA TYR A 246 -1.53 -8.26 8.65
C TYR A 246 -0.03 -8.42 8.96
N GLN A 247 0.39 -9.57 9.51
CA GLN A 247 1.80 -9.88 9.78
C GLN A 247 2.49 -10.49 8.55
N SER A 248 1.78 -10.54 7.42
CA SER A 248 2.31 -11.07 6.17
C SER A 248 3.35 -10.13 5.57
N PRO A 249 4.55 -10.62 5.19
CA PRO A 249 5.59 -9.79 4.57
C PRO A 249 5.13 -9.14 3.25
N TYR A 250 4.18 -9.76 2.55
CA TYR A 250 3.62 -9.22 1.32
C TYR A 250 2.88 -7.89 1.51
N LEU A 251 2.24 -7.69 2.66
CA LEU A 251 1.51 -6.45 2.96
C LEU A 251 2.49 -5.29 3.18
N TYR A 252 3.61 -5.52 3.89
CA TYR A 252 4.67 -4.52 4.03
C TYR A 252 5.32 -4.17 2.69
N MET A 253 5.52 -5.16 1.81
CA MET A 253 6.02 -4.93 0.45
C MET A 253 5.05 -4.08 -0.39
N LEU A 254 3.74 -4.33 -0.28
CA LEU A 254 2.73 -3.52 -0.96
C LEU A 254 2.75 -2.06 -0.49
N PHE A 255 2.85 -1.82 0.82
CA PHE A 255 2.92 -0.47 1.39
C PHE A 255 4.21 0.26 0.98
N SER A 256 5.36 -0.41 0.92
CA SER A 256 6.60 0.22 0.48
C SER A 256 6.57 0.61 -1.00
N ILE A 257 5.98 -0.23 -1.86
CA ILE A 257 5.77 0.08 -3.29
C ILE A 257 4.83 1.28 -3.44
N LEU A 258 3.72 1.31 -2.69
CA LEU A 258 2.78 2.43 -2.73
C LEU A 258 3.45 3.74 -2.30
N MET A 259 4.25 3.70 -1.23
CA MET A 259 4.99 4.87 -0.76
C MET A 259 5.99 5.37 -1.81
N ALA A 260 6.74 4.47 -2.45
CA ALA A 260 7.68 4.83 -3.52
C ALA A 260 6.96 5.47 -4.72
N ALA A 261 5.79 4.95 -5.11
CA ALA A 261 4.99 5.54 -6.18
C ALA A 261 4.52 6.96 -5.86
N VAL A 262 4.07 7.22 -4.62
CA VAL A 262 3.67 8.56 -4.17
C VAL A 262 4.84 9.54 -4.23
N ILE A 263 6.01 9.13 -3.74
CA ILE A 263 7.24 9.94 -3.77
C ILE A 263 7.63 10.25 -5.23
N PHE A 264 7.58 9.25 -6.10
CA PHE A 264 7.90 9.42 -7.52
C PHE A 264 6.96 10.41 -8.21
N ILE A 265 5.65 10.30 -7.97
CA ILE A 265 4.65 11.25 -8.50
C ILE A 265 4.93 12.66 -7.97
N ALA A 266 5.23 12.82 -6.69
CA ALA A 266 5.56 14.12 -6.11
C ALA A 266 6.78 14.76 -6.79
N ILE A 267 7.86 14.00 -7.00
CA ILE A 267 9.07 14.48 -7.71
C ILE A 267 8.73 14.93 -9.13
N LEU A 268 7.94 14.14 -9.87
CA LEU A 268 7.53 14.50 -11.23
C LEU A 268 6.70 15.78 -11.27
N THR A 269 5.81 16.00 -10.31
CA THR A 269 5.00 17.23 -10.24
C THR A 269 5.85 18.47 -9.95
N ILE A 270 6.83 18.36 -9.04
CA ILE A 270 7.76 19.44 -8.71
C ILE A 270 8.62 19.80 -9.92
N TYR A 271 9.18 18.79 -10.61
CA TYR A 271 9.99 18.98 -11.80
C TYR A 271 9.20 19.65 -12.93
N LYS A 272 7.97 19.18 -13.20
CA LYS A 272 7.09 19.81 -14.19
C LYS A 272 6.75 21.26 -13.84
N LYS A 273 6.58 21.58 -12.56
CA LYS A 273 6.28 22.95 -12.11
C LYS A 273 7.46 23.89 -12.38
N GLN A 274 8.69 23.46 -12.08
CA GLN A 274 9.91 24.23 -12.37
C GLN A 274 10.10 24.49 -13.86
N LEU A 275 9.83 23.49 -14.70
CA LEU A 275 9.95 23.64 -16.15
C LEU A 275 8.93 24.65 -16.70
N ARG A 276 7.70 24.62 -16.21
CA ARG A 276 6.66 25.59 -16.58
C ARG A 276 7.01 27.02 -16.16
N SER A 277 7.57 27.22 -14.96
CA SER A 277 7.97 28.56 -14.53
C SER A 277 9.12 29.13 -15.36
N SER A 278 10.09 28.29 -15.74
CA SER A 278 11.20 28.71 -16.61
C SER A 278 10.68 29.13 -17.99
N LYS A 279 9.82 28.28 -18.60
CA LYS A 279 9.22 28.58 -19.90
C LYS A 279 8.37 29.85 -19.88
N ALA A 280 7.53 30.02 -18.86
CA ALA A 280 6.72 31.22 -18.71
C ALA A 280 7.55 32.50 -18.50
N ALA A 281 8.74 32.40 -17.90
CA ALA A 281 9.66 33.53 -17.80
C ALA A 281 10.30 33.87 -19.15
N GLN A 282 10.65 32.85 -19.94
CA GLN A 282 11.20 33.02 -21.29
C GLN A 282 10.17 33.62 -22.25
N ASP A 283 8.93 33.10 -22.26
CA ASP A 283 7.83 33.61 -23.08
C ASP A 283 7.56 35.11 -22.77
N LYS A 284 7.66 35.50 -21.49
CA LYS A 284 7.52 36.91 -21.07
C LYS A 284 8.64 37.81 -21.60
N LEU A 285 9.87 37.31 -21.67
CA LEU A 285 11.01 38.05 -22.20
C LEU A 285 10.90 38.22 -23.72
N GLU A 286 10.47 37.17 -24.44
CA GLU A 286 10.17 37.25 -25.87
C GLU A 286 9.05 38.24 -26.15
N ASP A 287 7.93 38.16 -25.43
CA ASP A 287 6.82 39.11 -25.56
C ASP A 287 7.26 40.56 -25.28
N ALA A 288 8.11 40.77 -24.28
CA ALA A 288 8.65 42.09 -23.98
C ALA A 288 9.56 42.60 -25.10
N ALA A 289 10.43 41.75 -25.65
CA ALA A 289 11.30 42.09 -26.77
C ALA A 289 10.51 42.43 -28.05
N ILE A 290 9.50 41.63 -28.38
CA ILE A 290 8.61 41.85 -29.53
C ILE A 290 7.84 43.16 -29.36
N LYS A 291 7.30 43.43 -28.16
CA LYS A 291 6.66 44.72 -27.85
C LYS A 291 7.62 45.88 -28.07
N LEU A 292 8.84 45.78 -27.55
CA LEU A 292 9.86 46.82 -27.72
C LEU A 292 10.22 47.06 -29.19
N GLN A 293 10.38 46.00 -29.97
CA GLN A 293 10.67 46.07 -31.40
C GLN A 293 9.52 46.69 -32.20
N SER A 294 8.26 46.44 -31.82
CA SER A 294 7.09 47.03 -32.48
C SER A 294 6.94 48.54 -32.26
N LEU A 295 7.57 49.09 -31.21
CA LEU A 295 7.51 50.53 -30.89
C LEU A 295 8.49 51.35 -31.72
N LEU A 296 9.59 50.75 -32.15
CA LEU A 296 10.56 51.36 -33.05
C LEU A 296 10.30 50.81 -34.45
N ASN A 297 9.29 51.33 -35.16
CA ASN A 297 9.07 50.97 -36.57
C ASN A 297 10.37 51.29 -37.33
N PRO A 298 11.20 50.28 -37.71
CA PRO A 298 12.56 50.55 -38.18
C PRO A 298 12.52 51.38 -39.46
N HIS A 299 11.51 51.15 -40.29
CA HIS A 299 11.28 51.89 -41.51
C HIS A 299 10.97 53.37 -41.26
N PHE A 300 10.20 53.71 -40.22
CA PHE A 300 9.96 55.11 -39.87
C PHE A 300 11.23 55.80 -39.37
N THR A 301 12.00 55.14 -38.50
CA THR A 301 13.28 55.68 -38.00
C THR A 301 14.29 55.91 -39.11
N PHE A 302 14.47 54.94 -40.02
CA PHE A 302 15.35 55.11 -41.18
C PHE A 302 14.87 56.24 -42.09
N ASN A 303 13.57 56.33 -42.37
CA ASN A 303 13.02 57.40 -43.20
C ASN A 303 13.22 58.78 -42.59
N ALA A 304 12.99 58.94 -41.30
CA ALA A 304 13.22 60.19 -40.60
C ALA A 304 14.69 60.64 -40.72
N LEU A 305 15.63 59.71 -40.52
CA LEU A 305 17.07 59.98 -40.69
C LEU A 305 17.42 60.35 -42.15
N SER A 306 16.85 59.65 -43.13
CA SER A 306 17.06 59.97 -44.55
C SER A 306 16.48 61.33 -44.95
N THR A 307 15.31 61.71 -44.42
CA THR A 307 14.71 63.04 -44.65
C THR A 307 15.58 64.13 -44.03
N ILE A 308 16.06 63.96 -42.79
CA ILE A 308 16.97 64.91 -42.14
C ILE A 308 18.25 65.06 -42.99
N GLN A 309 18.83 63.95 -43.45
CA GLN A 309 20.01 63.97 -44.32
C GLN A 309 19.74 64.71 -45.64
N GLY A 310 18.57 64.50 -46.25
CA GLY A 310 18.17 65.19 -47.49
C GLY A 310 17.99 66.70 -47.30
N LEU A 311 17.36 67.12 -46.21
CA LEU A 311 17.21 68.55 -45.86
C LEU A 311 18.56 69.22 -45.61
N MET A 312 19.47 68.54 -44.90
CA MET A 312 20.84 69.03 -44.71
C MET A 312 21.60 69.17 -46.03
N ASN A 313 21.52 68.16 -46.91
CA ASN A 313 22.21 68.17 -48.20
C ASN A 313 21.67 69.25 -49.16
N THR A 314 20.44 69.69 -48.99
CA THR A 314 19.80 70.74 -49.81
C THR A 314 19.92 72.14 -49.21
N GLY A 315 20.66 72.30 -48.10
CA GLY A 315 20.88 73.59 -47.44
C GLY A 315 19.70 74.09 -46.59
N ARG A 316 18.65 73.28 -46.41
CA ARG A 316 17.45 73.61 -45.61
C ARG A 316 17.66 73.25 -44.13
N ILE A 317 18.69 73.86 -43.53
CA ILE A 317 19.18 73.49 -42.19
C ILE A 317 18.12 73.76 -41.10
N ASP A 318 17.38 74.86 -41.19
CA ASP A 318 16.35 75.19 -40.18
C ASP A 318 15.21 74.18 -40.17
N GLU A 319 14.81 73.70 -41.35
CA GLU A 319 13.79 72.66 -41.49
C GLU A 319 14.28 71.30 -41.01
N ALA A 320 15.56 70.97 -41.26
CA ALA A 320 16.18 69.76 -40.73
C ALA A 320 16.19 69.76 -39.19
N ASN A 321 16.50 70.91 -38.58
CA ASN A 321 16.49 71.08 -37.12
C ASN A 321 15.08 70.95 -36.53
N LEU A 322 14.08 71.58 -37.17
CA LEU A 322 12.68 71.46 -36.76
C LEU A 322 12.22 69.99 -36.84
N TYR A 323 12.51 69.31 -37.95
CA TYR A 323 12.17 67.90 -38.14
C TYR A 323 12.82 67.01 -37.07
N LEU A 324 14.09 67.25 -36.74
CA LEU A 324 14.81 66.50 -35.71
C LEU A 324 14.21 66.71 -34.32
N GLN A 325 13.79 67.93 -33.98
CA GLN A 325 13.12 68.24 -32.71
C GLN A 325 11.76 67.54 -32.61
N GLU A 326 10.94 67.63 -33.66
CA GLU A 326 9.62 66.99 -33.72
C GLU A 326 9.74 65.46 -33.66
N PHE A 327 10.69 64.88 -34.40
CA PHE A 327 10.98 63.45 -34.36
C PHE A 327 11.44 62.97 -32.98
N SER A 328 12.30 63.73 -32.30
CA SER A 328 12.74 63.44 -30.93
C SER A 328 11.61 63.55 -29.91
N SER A 329 10.68 64.49 -30.12
CA SER A 329 9.47 64.63 -29.30
C SER A 329 8.54 63.43 -29.48
N LEU A 330 8.30 63.02 -30.72
CA LEU A 330 7.49 61.86 -31.08
C LEU A 330 8.05 60.57 -30.47
N LEU A 331 9.36 60.31 -30.59
CA LEU A 331 10.01 59.13 -30.01
C LEU A 331 9.86 59.08 -28.49
N ARG A 332 10.07 60.21 -27.79
CA ARG A 332 9.91 60.27 -26.32
C ARG A 332 8.46 60.03 -25.90
N LYS A 333 7.48 60.60 -26.60
CA LYS A 333 6.06 60.36 -26.32
C LYS A 333 5.68 58.90 -26.55
N ALA A 334 6.12 58.29 -27.67
CA ALA A 334 5.85 56.89 -27.97
C ALA A 334 6.48 55.93 -26.93
N LEU A 335 7.74 56.16 -26.53
CA LEU A 335 8.44 55.32 -25.56
C LEU A 335 7.84 55.42 -24.15
N SER A 336 7.55 56.64 -23.69
CA SER A 336 7.00 56.87 -22.34
C SER A 336 5.58 56.31 -22.15
N LYS A 337 4.80 56.25 -23.23
CA LYS A 337 3.39 55.79 -23.19
C LYS A 337 3.18 54.33 -23.58
N SER A 338 4.20 53.68 -24.16
CA SER A 338 4.15 52.29 -24.59
C SER A 338 3.86 51.25 -23.50
N GLN A 339 4.08 51.58 -22.23
CA GLN A 339 3.81 50.69 -21.10
C GLN A 339 2.36 50.73 -20.62
N GLN A 340 1.57 51.74 -21.03
CA GLN A 340 0.17 51.88 -20.64
C GLN A 340 -0.74 51.14 -21.64
N VAL A 341 -1.69 50.35 -21.14
CA VAL A 341 -2.66 49.60 -21.96
C VAL A 341 -3.67 50.54 -22.62
N LEU A 342 -4.01 51.63 -21.93
CA LEU A 342 -4.92 52.68 -22.35
C LEU A 342 -4.20 54.04 -22.31
N ASN A 343 -4.59 54.93 -23.22
CA ASN A 343 -4.10 56.29 -23.35
C ASN A 343 -5.29 57.22 -23.65
N THR A 344 -5.24 58.47 -23.20
CA THR A 344 -6.33 59.41 -23.52
C THR A 344 -6.37 59.68 -25.03
N LEU A 345 -7.57 59.92 -25.57
CA LEU A 345 -7.77 60.26 -26.98
C LEU A 345 -7.00 61.52 -27.33
N ASP A 346 -6.93 62.49 -26.41
CA ASP A 346 -6.12 63.70 -26.58
C ASP A 346 -4.64 63.36 -26.80
N GLN A 347 -4.06 62.50 -25.95
CA GLN A 347 -2.66 62.08 -26.06
C GLN A 347 -2.38 61.28 -27.34
N GLU A 348 -3.31 60.45 -27.78
CA GLU A 348 -3.19 59.73 -29.05
C GLU A 348 -3.25 60.72 -30.24
N LEU A 349 -4.20 61.66 -30.25
CA LEU A 349 -4.32 62.68 -31.29
C LEU A 349 -3.08 63.60 -31.35
N ASP A 350 -2.53 63.98 -30.21
CA ASP A 350 -1.28 64.75 -30.11
C ASP A 350 -0.09 64.03 -30.75
N MET A 351 0.02 62.73 -30.50
CA MET A 351 1.03 61.90 -31.12
C MET A 351 0.81 61.79 -32.63
N MET A 352 -0.45 61.69 -33.06
CA MET A 352 -0.79 61.64 -34.49
C MET A 352 -0.54 62.97 -35.19
N ARG A 353 -0.78 64.13 -34.56
CA ARG A 353 -0.43 65.46 -35.09
C ARG A 353 1.06 65.55 -35.40
N LEU A 354 1.91 65.13 -34.46
CA LEU A 354 3.36 65.10 -34.65
C LEU A 354 3.76 64.16 -35.79
N TYR A 355 3.20 62.95 -35.82
CA TYR A 355 3.49 61.96 -36.86
C TYR A 355 3.08 62.43 -38.25
N ILE A 356 1.84 62.91 -38.39
CA ILE A 356 1.30 63.42 -39.67
C ILE A 356 2.07 64.66 -40.11
N GLY A 357 2.45 65.56 -39.21
CA GLY A 357 3.28 66.73 -39.51
C GLY A 357 4.61 66.34 -40.15
N LEU A 358 5.33 65.38 -39.55
CA LEU A 358 6.59 64.86 -40.09
C LEU A 358 6.43 64.21 -41.47
N GLU A 359 5.36 63.43 -41.68
CA GLU A 359 5.11 62.82 -43.00
C GLU A 359 4.61 63.85 -44.03
N ALA A 360 3.89 64.88 -43.62
CA ALA A 360 3.43 65.97 -44.47
C ALA A 360 4.60 66.82 -44.98
N LEU A 361 5.61 67.09 -44.13
CA LEU A 361 6.86 67.72 -44.55
C LEU A 361 7.62 66.89 -45.61
N ARG A 362 7.44 65.57 -45.59
CA ARG A 362 8.11 64.65 -46.52
C ARG A 362 7.39 64.48 -47.85
N PHE A 363 6.07 64.29 -47.82
CA PHE A 363 5.27 63.94 -49.00
C PHE A 363 4.43 65.11 -49.55
N ASN A 364 4.46 66.26 -48.86
CA ASN A 364 3.76 67.50 -49.23
C ASN A 364 2.24 67.31 -49.43
N PHE A 365 1.51 66.89 -48.39
CA PHE A 365 0.05 66.74 -48.44
C PHE A 365 -0.66 67.58 -47.37
N ASN A 366 -1.95 67.83 -47.57
CA ASN A 366 -2.79 68.57 -46.63
C ASN A 366 -3.48 67.63 -45.65
N TRP A 367 -3.60 68.05 -44.39
CA TRP A 367 -4.27 67.25 -43.38
C TRP A 367 -5.12 68.09 -42.42
N GLN A 368 -6.15 67.46 -41.86
CA GLN A 368 -7.04 68.09 -40.89
C GLN A 368 -7.51 67.08 -39.85
N ILE A 369 -7.51 67.49 -38.59
CA ILE A 369 -8.10 66.73 -37.48
C ILE A 369 -9.25 67.55 -36.91
N GLU A 370 -10.45 66.96 -36.93
CA GLU A 370 -11.67 67.54 -36.39
C GLU A 370 -12.13 66.70 -35.20
N VAL A 371 -12.37 67.38 -34.07
CA VAL A 371 -12.96 66.77 -32.88
C VAL A 371 -14.27 67.50 -32.62
N ALA A 372 -15.37 66.76 -32.52
CA ALA A 372 -16.67 67.36 -32.22
C ALA A 372 -16.66 67.99 -30.82
N ASP A 373 -17.26 69.18 -30.68
CA ASP A 373 -17.35 69.94 -29.42
C ASP A 373 -18.05 69.16 -28.29
N SER A 374 -18.86 68.15 -28.64
CA SER A 374 -19.52 67.26 -27.69
C SER A 374 -18.58 66.23 -27.03
N LEU A 375 -17.32 66.15 -27.46
CA LEU A 375 -16.32 65.25 -26.90
C LEU A 375 -15.34 66.01 -26.02
N HIS A 376 -14.95 65.38 -24.91
CA HIS A 376 -13.82 65.81 -24.08
C HIS A 376 -12.69 64.78 -24.25
N PRO A 377 -11.73 64.97 -25.19
CA PRO A 377 -10.74 63.95 -25.53
C PRO A 377 -9.81 63.55 -24.37
N ALA A 378 -9.65 64.43 -23.38
CA ALA A 378 -8.86 64.16 -22.18
C ALA A 378 -9.51 63.11 -21.26
N ASP A 379 -10.84 62.96 -21.31
CA ASP A 379 -11.60 62.04 -20.46
C ASP A 379 -11.88 60.68 -21.12
N ILE A 380 -11.52 60.55 -22.40
CA ILE A 380 -11.79 59.36 -23.21
C ILE A 380 -10.51 58.54 -23.32
N GLU A 381 -10.45 57.35 -22.72
CA GLU A 381 -9.29 56.46 -22.81
C GLU A 381 -9.44 55.45 -23.93
N ILE A 382 -8.55 55.41 -24.92
CA ILE A 382 -8.52 54.42 -26.01
C ILE A 382 -7.25 53.54 -25.92
N PRO A 383 -7.25 52.33 -26.52
CA PRO A 383 -6.04 51.51 -26.57
C PRO A 383 -4.88 52.25 -27.22
N THR A 384 -3.72 52.25 -26.55
CA THR A 384 -2.52 52.98 -26.97
C THR A 384 -2.05 52.54 -28.37
N LEU A 385 -1.67 53.50 -29.22
CA LEU A 385 -1.13 53.24 -30.56
C LEU A 385 -2.11 52.48 -31.49
N LEU A 386 -3.42 52.66 -31.30
CA LEU A 386 -4.44 52.03 -32.15
C LEU A 386 -4.67 52.81 -33.45
N LEU A 387 -4.51 54.14 -33.42
CA LEU A 387 -4.76 54.99 -34.59
C LEU A 387 -3.57 55.00 -35.57
N GLN A 388 -2.35 54.85 -35.03
CA GLN A 388 -1.10 54.96 -35.79
C GLN A 388 -1.06 54.07 -37.05
N PRO A 389 -1.39 52.76 -37.01
CA PRO A 389 -1.27 51.92 -38.21
C PRO A 389 -2.27 52.29 -39.30
N LEU A 390 -3.45 52.81 -38.92
CA LEU A 390 -4.47 53.25 -39.87
C LEU A 390 -4.04 54.54 -40.56
N ILE A 391 -3.44 55.46 -39.81
CA ILE A 391 -2.90 56.72 -40.34
C ILE A 391 -1.67 56.46 -41.21
N GLU A 392 -0.76 55.58 -40.78
CA GLU A 392 0.38 55.15 -41.60
C GLU A 392 -0.08 54.54 -42.93
N ASN A 393 -1.14 53.74 -42.90
CA ASN A 393 -1.73 53.15 -44.10
C ASN A 393 -2.34 54.23 -45.03
N ALA A 394 -3.10 55.17 -44.47
CA ALA A 394 -3.70 56.28 -45.22
C ALA A 394 -2.64 57.20 -45.85
N ILE A 395 -1.51 57.44 -45.15
CA ILE A 395 -0.40 58.22 -45.69
C ILE A 395 0.30 57.47 -46.81
N LYS A 396 0.80 56.26 -46.54
CA LYS A 396 1.64 55.50 -47.48
C LYS A 396 0.91 55.15 -48.77
N HIS A 397 -0.35 54.71 -48.66
CA HIS A 397 -1.11 54.21 -49.80
C HIS A 397 -2.09 55.24 -50.36
N GLY A 398 -2.55 56.19 -49.54
CA GLY A 398 -3.50 57.21 -49.94
C GLY A 398 -2.81 58.45 -50.53
N VAL A 399 -2.00 59.15 -49.73
CA VAL A 399 -1.54 60.51 -50.06
C VAL A 399 -0.05 60.67 -50.41
N ALA A 400 0.81 59.68 -50.12
CA ALA A 400 2.26 59.81 -50.34
C ALA A 400 2.67 60.04 -51.81
N GLY A 401 1.81 59.69 -52.77
CA GLY A 401 2.06 59.87 -54.21
C GLY A 401 1.27 61.00 -54.87
N THR A 402 0.44 61.74 -54.12
CA THR A 402 -0.48 62.74 -54.69
C THR A 402 0.06 64.16 -54.64
N GLY A 403 1.15 64.39 -53.89
CA GLY A 403 1.66 65.73 -53.58
C GLY A 403 0.56 66.60 -52.96
N ASP A 404 0.52 67.87 -53.35
CA ASP A 404 -0.32 68.94 -52.78
C ASP A 404 -1.83 68.65 -52.88
N LYS A 405 -2.22 67.72 -53.76
CA LYS A 405 -3.60 67.25 -53.92
C LYS A 405 -4.02 66.24 -52.86
N GLY A 406 -3.08 65.70 -52.09
CA GLY A 406 -3.33 64.74 -51.03
C GLY A 406 -4.09 65.37 -49.87
N GLN A 407 -5.15 64.69 -49.43
CA GLN A 407 -5.95 65.11 -48.28
C GLN A 407 -6.12 63.94 -47.32
N LEU A 408 -5.65 64.13 -46.09
CA LEU A 408 -5.89 63.23 -44.96
C LEU A 408 -6.82 63.93 -43.97
N ARG A 409 -7.96 63.31 -43.66
CA ARG A 409 -8.94 63.86 -42.71
C ARG A 409 -9.21 62.86 -41.59
N ILE A 410 -9.14 63.33 -40.36
CA ILE A 410 -9.47 62.56 -39.16
C ILE A 410 -10.63 63.25 -38.46
N ILE A 411 -11.73 62.54 -38.23
CA ILE A 411 -12.93 63.06 -37.57
C ILE A 411 -13.24 62.20 -36.35
N CYS A 412 -13.26 62.82 -35.17
CA CYS A 412 -13.70 62.20 -33.92
C CYS A 412 -15.07 62.77 -33.54
N LYS A 413 -16.09 61.92 -33.41
CA LYS A 413 -17.45 62.32 -33.03
C LYS A 413 -18.13 61.28 -32.17
N ALA A 414 -19.17 61.68 -31.44
CA ALA A 414 -20.09 60.72 -30.83
C ALA A 414 -20.81 59.91 -31.94
N GLY A 415 -21.03 58.62 -31.70
CA GLY A 415 -21.78 57.75 -32.62
C GLY A 415 -23.28 57.81 -32.40
N ASP A 416 -24.03 57.18 -33.31
CA ASP A 416 -25.51 57.20 -33.29
C ASP A 416 -26.11 56.41 -32.12
N LYS A 417 -25.32 55.50 -31.51
CA LYS A 417 -25.71 54.77 -30.30
C LYS A 417 -25.23 55.52 -29.06
N LYS A 418 -26.02 55.43 -27.97
CA LYS A 418 -25.63 56.00 -26.68
C LYS A 418 -24.24 55.51 -26.28
N ASP A 419 -23.44 56.42 -25.71
CA ASP A 419 -22.11 56.14 -25.16
C ASP A 419 -21.10 55.61 -26.19
N SER A 420 -21.28 55.88 -27.49
CA SER A 420 -20.36 55.43 -28.54
C SER A 420 -19.46 56.53 -29.09
N LEU A 421 -18.20 56.20 -29.37
CA LEU A 421 -17.22 57.06 -30.04
C LEU A 421 -16.98 56.53 -31.45
N VAL A 422 -16.95 57.42 -32.44
CA VAL A 422 -16.61 57.10 -33.83
C VAL A 422 -15.41 57.93 -34.24
N ILE A 423 -14.35 57.25 -34.69
CA ILE A 423 -13.16 57.85 -35.28
C ILE A 423 -13.10 57.45 -36.75
N ILE A 424 -13.10 58.44 -37.63
CA ILE A 424 -13.05 58.26 -39.08
C ILE A 424 -11.71 58.77 -39.56
N ILE A 425 -10.93 57.93 -40.24
CA ILE A 425 -9.67 58.30 -40.91
C ILE A 425 -9.91 58.10 -42.40
N SER A 426 -9.94 59.20 -43.15
CA SER A 426 -10.21 59.18 -44.59
C SER A 426 -9.10 59.84 -45.39
N ASP A 427 -8.76 59.22 -46.52
CA ASP A 427 -7.89 59.79 -47.53
C ASP A 427 -8.58 59.86 -48.90
N ASN A 428 -8.11 60.77 -49.76
CA ASN A 428 -8.57 60.93 -51.14
C ASN A 428 -7.73 60.14 -52.16
N GLY A 429 -6.97 59.15 -51.71
CA GLY A 429 -6.17 58.29 -52.57
C GLY A 429 -7.00 57.22 -53.29
N THR A 430 -6.36 56.46 -54.16
CA THR A 430 -6.98 55.31 -54.83
C THR A 430 -6.71 54.04 -54.05
N TRP A 431 -7.76 53.37 -53.58
CA TRP A 431 -7.63 52.05 -52.94
C TRP A 431 -7.03 51.05 -53.92
N LYS A 432 -5.77 50.65 -53.68
CA LYS A 432 -5.14 49.55 -54.41
C LYS A 432 -5.43 48.25 -53.69
N GLU A 433 -6.27 47.42 -54.28
CA GLU A 433 -6.53 46.07 -53.78
C GLU A 433 -5.31 45.20 -54.10
N THR A 434 -4.30 45.23 -53.22
CA THR A 434 -3.12 44.38 -53.38
C THR A 434 -3.55 42.93 -53.14
N ARG A 435 -3.49 42.10 -54.19
CA ARG A 435 -3.96 40.70 -54.24
C ARG A 435 -3.16 39.73 -53.35
N SER A 436 -2.33 40.23 -52.44
CA SER A 436 -1.48 39.44 -51.56
C SER A 436 -1.25 40.21 -50.27
N GLU A 437 -1.69 39.60 -49.16
CA GLU A 437 -1.45 40.01 -47.77
C GLU A 437 -2.06 41.34 -47.32
N THR A 438 -3.12 41.27 -46.49
CA THR A 438 -3.39 42.31 -45.48
C THR A 438 -2.07 42.67 -44.80
N GLY A 439 -1.57 43.88 -45.06
CA GLY A 439 -0.26 44.32 -44.57
C GLY A 439 -0.12 44.09 -43.07
N TYR A 440 1.10 43.77 -42.63
CA TYR A 440 1.43 43.44 -41.24
C TYR A 440 0.82 44.41 -40.22
N GLY A 441 0.75 45.71 -40.55
CA GLY A 441 0.11 46.74 -39.74
C GLY A 441 -1.40 46.57 -39.51
N LEU A 442 -2.17 46.23 -40.55
CA LEU A 442 -3.63 46.01 -40.42
C LEU A 442 -3.95 44.74 -39.62
N ARG A 443 -3.19 43.66 -39.84
CA ARG A 443 -3.32 42.42 -39.03
C ARG A 443 -3.00 42.68 -37.55
N LEU A 444 -2.02 43.52 -37.26
CA LEU A 444 -1.68 43.91 -35.90
C LEU A 444 -2.80 44.77 -35.26
N THR A 445 -3.40 45.69 -36.03
CA THR A 445 -4.57 46.46 -35.58
C THR A 445 -5.75 45.56 -35.27
N GLU A 446 -6.08 44.58 -36.13
CA GLU A 446 -7.15 43.61 -35.87
C GLU A 446 -6.86 42.75 -34.64
N ALA A 447 -5.61 42.27 -34.48
CA ALA A 447 -5.20 41.51 -33.31
C ALA A 447 -5.28 42.33 -32.00
N ARG A 448 -4.95 43.63 -32.07
CA ARG A 448 -5.11 44.57 -30.95
C ARG A 448 -6.57 44.80 -30.59
N ILE A 449 -7.43 45.03 -31.59
CA ILE A 449 -8.88 45.16 -31.40
C ILE A 449 -9.47 43.90 -30.75
N HIS A 450 -9.08 42.72 -31.25
CA HIS A 450 -9.54 41.45 -30.68
C HIS A 450 -9.08 41.25 -29.23
N THR A 451 -7.84 41.63 -28.92
CA THR A 451 -7.29 41.56 -27.56
C THR A 451 -7.98 42.54 -26.62
N ALA A 452 -8.20 43.78 -27.07
CA ALA A 452 -8.96 44.78 -26.32
C ALA A 452 -10.38 44.27 -26.01
N ASN A 453 -11.11 43.78 -27.02
CA ASN A 453 -12.46 43.25 -26.85
C ASN A 453 -12.54 42.06 -25.87
N LYS A 454 -11.47 41.25 -25.76
CA LYS A 454 -11.39 40.18 -24.76
C LYS A 454 -11.15 40.69 -23.34
N LEU A 455 -10.31 41.72 -23.18
CA LEU A 455 -9.97 42.30 -21.87
C LEU A 455 -11.14 43.09 -21.27
N PHE A 456 -11.91 43.80 -22.10
CA PHE A 456 -13.02 44.65 -21.66
C PHE A 456 -14.38 43.91 -21.56
N HIS A 457 -14.36 42.56 -21.50
CA HIS A 457 -15.48 41.65 -21.17
C HIS A 457 -16.92 42.19 -21.40
N ARG A 458 -17.45 42.09 -22.63
CA ARG A 458 -18.85 42.36 -23.04
C ARG A 458 -19.46 43.74 -22.72
N THR A 459 -18.86 44.58 -21.87
CA THR A 459 -19.36 45.93 -21.58
C THR A 459 -18.93 46.92 -22.65
N GLN A 460 -17.78 46.70 -23.28
CA GLN A 460 -17.12 47.61 -24.20
C GLN A 460 -16.60 46.83 -25.41
N SER A 461 -16.75 47.38 -26.63
CA SER A 461 -16.24 46.73 -27.83
C SER A 461 -15.85 47.70 -28.92
N ILE A 462 -14.89 47.30 -29.75
CA ILE A 462 -14.34 48.07 -30.86
C ILE A 462 -14.58 47.31 -32.16
N SER A 463 -15.09 47.98 -33.18
CA SER A 463 -15.20 47.47 -34.55
C SER A 463 -14.49 48.38 -35.54
N LEU A 464 -13.79 47.80 -36.50
CA LEU A 464 -13.15 48.49 -37.61
C LEU A 464 -13.88 48.12 -38.91
N THR A 465 -14.34 49.11 -39.66
CA THR A 465 -14.92 48.94 -41.00
C THR A 465 -14.23 49.86 -41.99
N PHE A 466 -14.24 49.48 -43.28
CA PHE A 466 -13.67 50.30 -44.35
C PHE A 466 -14.77 50.70 -45.34
N ASN A 467 -14.94 52.00 -45.60
CA ASN A 467 -15.77 52.52 -46.69
C ASN A 467 -14.88 52.87 -47.89
N LYS A 468 -15.29 52.42 -49.09
CA LYS A 468 -14.49 52.45 -50.34
C LYS A 468 -15.13 53.30 -51.47
N GLN A 469 -16.14 54.14 -51.18
CA GLN A 469 -16.93 54.79 -52.23
C GLN A 469 -16.25 56.00 -52.93
N SER A 470 -15.29 56.68 -52.30
CA SER A 470 -14.63 57.89 -52.86
C SER A 470 -13.23 58.11 -52.28
N GLY A 471 -12.45 57.03 -52.18
CA GLY A 471 -11.19 56.96 -51.43
C GLY A 471 -11.23 55.82 -50.41
N THR A 472 -10.34 55.87 -49.41
CA THR A 472 -10.34 54.91 -48.31
C THR A 472 -10.73 55.61 -47.02
N ALA A 473 -11.80 55.15 -46.37
CA ALA A 473 -12.17 55.61 -45.04
C ALA A 473 -12.20 54.44 -44.06
N ALA A 474 -11.25 54.43 -43.12
CA ALA A 474 -11.24 53.52 -41.97
C ALA A 474 -12.13 54.11 -40.87
N VAL A 475 -13.15 53.37 -40.45
CA VAL A 475 -14.10 53.78 -39.41
C VAL A 475 -13.93 52.86 -38.21
N LEU A 476 -13.40 53.43 -37.13
CA LEU A 476 -13.35 52.80 -35.82
C LEU A 476 -14.58 53.23 -35.02
N THR A 477 -15.36 52.25 -34.57
CA THR A 477 -16.49 52.49 -33.66
C THR A 477 -16.21 51.81 -32.33
N PHE A 478 -16.23 52.60 -31.27
CA PHE A 478 -16.08 52.15 -29.88
C PHE A 478 -17.47 52.23 -29.23
N TYR A 479 -18.00 51.08 -28.79
CA TYR A 479 -19.30 50.98 -28.16
C TYR A 479 -19.16 51.03 -26.63
N ASN A 480 -20.01 51.83 -25.96
CA ASN A 480 -20.05 52.05 -24.50
C ASN A 480 -18.74 52.61 -23.92
N TRP A 481 -18.16 53.57 -24.62
CA TRP A 481 -16.82 54.11 -24.40
C TRP A 481 -16.81 55.55 -23.86
N ILE A 482 -17.94 56.26 -23.95
CA ILE A 482 -18.10 57.61 -23.42
C ILE A 482 -19.07 57.51 -22.24
N ASN A 483 -18.65 57.90 -21.04
CA ASN A 483 -19.61 58.15 -19.96
C ASN A 483 -20.11 59.59 -20.12
N GLN A 484 -21.39 59.75 -20.43
CA GLN A 484 -22.05 61.06 -20.34
C GLN A 484 -22.24 61.51 -18.91
#